data_AF-A0A7S2GDZ0-F1
#
_entry.id   AF-A0A7S2GDZ0-F1
#
_cell.length_a   1.000
_cell.length_b   1.000
_cell.length_c   1.000
_cell.angle_alpha   90.00
_cell.angle_beta   90.00
_cell.angle_gamma   90.00
#
_symmetry.space_group_name_H-M   'P 1'
#
loop_
_entity.id
_entity.type
_entity.pdbx_description
1 polymer ?
#
loop_
_entity_poly.entity_id
_entity_poly.type
_entity_poly.pdbx_seq_one_letter_code
_entity_poly.pdbx_strand_id
1 'polypeptide(L)'
;QRWRWPLAPAMLGAVCCIVAMNFKPGMTAGALLQSFVEIWPAAVSCVLAAICWASYSVAAKHFAREGWPSAVPLMTILGGLACLGGKALIGEVSPVPLSEALMQGDFCLSLAYMVLVPVIFCRFTWDAACRKGHLPVLTAFAYLNPFLATMINLVVLSVPPSLMAIAGSLGLVVCSAVASVSVKEKK
;
A
#
# COMPACT_ATOMS: atom_id res chain seq x y z
N GLN A 1 -17.90 -2.13 16.70
CA GLN A 1 -17.76 -0.74 16.22
C GLN A 1 -19.15 -0.22 15.85
N ARG A 2 -19.49 1.05 16.11
CA ARG A 2 -20.74 1.66 15.61
C ARG A 2 -20.42 2.44 14.34
N TRP A 3 -21.07 2.08 13.24
CA TRP A 3 -20.87 2.70 11.93
C TRP A 3 -21.69 3.99 11.88
N ARG A 4 -21.07 5.10 11.48
CA ARG A 4 -21.78 6.36 11.27
C ARG A 4 -22.10 6.52 9.79
N TRP A 5 -23.18 7.25 9.52
CA TRP A 5 -23.64 7.61 8.17
C TRP A 5 -22.56 8.16 7.21
N PRO A 6 -21.50 8.90 7.63
CA PRO A 6 -20.51 9.42 6.69
C PRO A 6 -19.54 8.36 6.14
N LEU A 7 -19.55 7.12 6.63
CA LEU A 7 -18.63 6.09 6.16
C LEU A 7 -18.95 5.63 4.73
N ALA A 8 -20.23 5.42 4.42
CA ALA A 8 -20.67 5.04 3.07
C ALA A 8 -20.27 6.06 1.99
N PRO A 9 -20.55 7.38 2.14
CA PRO A 9 -20.11 8.37 1.15
C PRO A 9 -18.58 8.50 1.09
N ALA A 10 -17.85 8.30 2.19
CA ALA A 10 -16.38 8.28 2.15
C ALA A 10 -15.83 7.11 1.34
N MET A 11 -16.43 5.92 1.46
CA MET A 11 -16.05 4.75 0.67
C MET A 11 -16.36 4.94 -0.82
N LEU A 12 -17.56 5.45 -1.14
CA LEU A 12 -17.93 5.77 -2.53
C LEU A 12 -17.00 6.83 -3.12
N GLY A 13 -16.71 7.88 -2.35
CA GLY A 13 -15.75 8.93 -2.74
C GLY A 13 -14.36 8.36 -3.02
N ALA A 14 -13.88 7.42 -2.21
CA ALA A 14 -12.60 6.76 -2.44
C ALA A 14 -12.58 5.96 -3.76
N VAL A 15 -13.66 5.26 -4.09
CA VAL A 15 -13.80 4.57 -5.39
C VAL A 15 -13.76 5.57 -6.54
N CYS A 16 -14.50 6.68 -6.46
CA CYS A 16 -14.46 7.75 -7.46
C CYS A 16 -13.06 8.34 -7.63
N CYS A 17 -12.32 8.51 -6.52
CA CYS A 17 -10.94 8.99 -6.55
C CYS A 17 -10.01 8.02 -7.26
N ILE A 18 -10.14 6.71 -7.03
CA ILE A 18 -9.36 5.68 -7.73
C ILE A 18 -9.64 5.73 -9.24
N VAL A 19 -10.91 5.87 -9.62
CA VAL A 19 -11.30 6.01 -11.04
C VAL A 19 -10.67 7.28 -11.65
N ALA A 20 -10.76 8.42 -10.96
CA ALA A 20 -10.16 9.68 -11.40
C ALA A 20 -8.64 9.56 -11.56
N MET A 21 -7.95 8.87 -10.64
CA MET A 21 -6.50 8.67 -10.72
C MET A 21 -6.06 7.85 -11.93
N ASN A 22 -6.91 6.95 -12.41
CA ASN A 22 -6.62 6.13 -13.59
C ASN A 22 -7.06 6.80 -14.91
N PHE A 23 -7.76 7.92 -14.85
CA PHE A 23 -8.20 8.65 -16.03
C PHE A 23 -7.06 9.48 -16.62
N LYS A 24 -6.48 8.98 -17.73
CA LYS A 24 -5.38 9.65 -18.42
C LYS A 24 -5.89 10.77 -19.34
N PRO A 25 -5.10 11.83 -19.58
CA PRO A 25 -5.45 12.86 -20.57
C PRO A 25 -5.75 12.23 -21.94
N GLY A 26 -6.88 12.61 -22.55
CA GLY A 26 -7.32 12.09 -23.86
C GLY A 26 -7.96 10.69 -23.85
N MET A 27 -8.06 10.05 -22.68
CA MET A 27 -8.70 8.73 -22.55
C MET A 27 -10.23 8.85 -22.64
N THR A 28 -10.87 7.92 -23.35
CA THR A 28 -12.34 7.81 -23.36
C THR A 28 -12.82 6.94 -22.19
N ALA A 29 -14.10 7.08 -21.80
CA ALA A 29 -14.68 6.23 -20.76
C ALA A 29 -14.62 4.72 -21.10
N GLY A 30 -14.78 4.37 -22.38
CA GLY A 30 -14.64 2.99 -22.86
C GLY A 30 -13.22 2.45 -22.68
N ALA A 31 -12.19 3.25 -23.02
CA ALA A 31 -10.80 2.88 -22.84
C ALA A 31 -10.42 2.71 -21.35
N LEU A 32 -11.00 3.53 -20.48
CA LEU A 32 -10.85 3.37 -19.03
C LEU A 32 -11.45 2.04 -18.54
N LEU A 33 -12.68 1.72 -18.96
CA LEU A 33 -13.35 0.48 -18.58
C LEU A 33 -12.56 -0.74 -19.07
N GLN A 34 -12.08 -0.70 -20.32
CA GLN A 34 -11.22 -1.74 -20.87
C GLN A 34 -9.93 -1.90 -20.07
N SER A 35 -9.31 -0.80 -19.64
CA SER A 35 -8.12 -0.84 -18.77
C SER A 35 -8.40 -1.57 -17.46
N PHE A 36 -9.57 -1.33 -16.84
CA PHE A 36 -9.98 -2.06 -15.63
C PHE A 36 -10.20 -3.55 -15.86
N VAL A 37 -10.76 -3.92 -17.02
CA VAL A 37 -10.90 -5.32 -17.41
C VAL A 37 -9.52 -5.94 -17.61
N GLU A 38 -8.60 -5.30 -18.31
CA GLU A 38 -7.26 -5.86 -18.56
C GLU A 38 -6.46 -6.09 -17.27
N ILE A 39 -6.60 -5.21 -16.27
CA ILE A 39 -5.87 -5.32 -14.99
C ILE A 39 -6.62 -6.09 -13.91
N TRP A 40 -7.78 -6.69 -14.21
CA TRP A 40 -8.65 -7.30 -13.18
C TRP A 40 -7.92 -8.31 -12.26
N PRO A 41 -7.02 -9.19 -12.74
CA PRO A 41 -6.33 -10.13 -11.86
C PRO A 41 -5.41 -9.40 -10.87
N ALA A 42 -4.67 -8.41 -11.36
CA ALA A 42 -3.80 -7.57 -10.53
C ALA A 42 -4.62 -6.74 -9.53
N ALA A 43 -5.77 -6.20 -9.95
CA ALA A 43 -6.67 -5.45 -9.06
C ALA A 43 -7.20 -6.34 -7.92
N VAL A 44 -7.59 -7.58 -8.21
CA VAL A 44 -7.99 -8.56 -7.19
C VAL A 44 -6.84 -8.86 -6.23
N SER A 45 -5.63 -9.10 -6.75
CA SER A 45 -4.45 -9.30 -5.90
C SER A 45 -4.18 -8.09 -4.98
N CYS A 46 -4.32 -6.87 -5.47
CA CYS A 46 -4.19 -5.65 -4.68
C CYS A 46 -5.26 -5.55 -3.56
N VAL A 47 -6.51 -5.93 -3.85
CA VAL A 47 -7.58 -5.97 -2.83
C VAL A 47 -7.28 -7.02 -1.76
N LEU A 48 -6.86 -8.22 -2.15
CA LEU A 48 -6.45 -9.26 -1.20
C LEU A 48 -5.26 -8.82 -0.35
N ALA A 49 -4.25 -8.20 -0.97
CA ALA A 49 -3.11 -7.64 -0.26
C ALA A 49 -3.55 -6.55 0.75
N ALA A 50 -4.48 -5.67 0.36
CA ALA A 50 -5.03 -4.65 1.25
C ALA A 50 -5.80 -5.27 2.44
N ILE A 51 -6.58 -6.33 2.21
CA ILE A 51 -7.29 -7.06 3.28
C ILE A 51 -6.28 -7.71 4.24
N CYS A 52 -5.25 -8.39 3.72
CA CYS A 52 -4.20 -9.00 4.53
C CYS A 52 -3.46 -7.93 5.37
N TRP A 53 -3.10 -6.81 4.76
CA TRP A 53 -2.41 -5.70 5.43
C TRP A 53 -3.26 -5.05 6.53
N ALA A 54 -4.54 -4.79 6.25
CA ALA A 54 -5.47 -4.24 7.23
C ALA A 54 -5.70 -5.24 8.40
N SER A 55 -5.87 -6.52 8.08
CA SER A 55 -6.04 -7.59 9.07
C SER A 55 -4.83 -7.71 9.98
N TYR A 56 -3.62 -7.68 9.40
CA TYR A 56 -2.37 -7.64 10.17
C TYR A 56 -2.32 -6.42 11.09
N SER A 57 -2.63 -5.23 10.59
CA SER A 57 -2.56 -3.99 11.39
C SER A 57 -3.52 -4.02 12.59
N VAL A 58 -4.73 -4.55 12.40
CA VAL A 58 -5.72 -4.75 13.48
C VAL A 58 -5.27 -5.82 14.46
N ALA A 59 -4.76 -6.96 13.96
CA ALA A 59 -4.24 -8.04 14.80
C ALA A 59 -3.04 -7.59 15.63
N ALA A 60 -2.12 -6.82 15.04
CA ALA A 60 -0.96 -6.26 15.73
C ALA A 60 -1.39 -5.40 16.92
N LYS A 61 -2.42 -4.55 16.77
CA LYS A 61 -2.99 -3.79 17.89
C LYS A 61 -3.70 -4.69 18.90
N HIS A 62 -4.53 -5.63 18.46
CA HIS A 62 -5.33 -6.48 19.34
C HIS A 62 -4.47 -7.42 20.21
N PHE A 63 -3.40 -7.96 19.65
CA PHE A 63 -2.47 -8.86 20.34
C PHE A 63 -1.26 -8.13 20.93
N ALA A 64 -1.25 -6.79 20.93
CA ALA A 64 -0.21 -5.99 21.56
C ALA A 64 -0.26 -6.20 23.09
N ARG A 65 0.53 -7.16 23.58
CA ARG A 65 0.78 -7.33 25.02
C ARG A 65 2.10 -6.68 25.41
N GLU A 66 2.14 -6.14 26.62
CA GLU A 66 3.36 -5.59 27.20
C GLU A 66 4.42 -6.70 27.32
N GLY A 67 5.66 -6.38 26.93
CA GLY A 67 6.78 -7.35 26.92
C GLY A 67 6.78 -8.37 25.77
N TRP A 68 5.75 -8.45 24.94
CA TRP A 68 5.74 -9.40 23.81
C TRP A 68 6.55 -8.87 22.62
N PRO A 69 7.40 -9.70 21.98
CA PRO A 69 8.20 -9.30 20.82
C PRO A 69 7.31 -8.97 19.60
N SER A 70 7.85 -8.20 18.66
CA SER A 70 7.18 -7.90 17.39
C SER A 70 7.08 -9.16 16.52
N ALA A 71 5.96 -9.34 15.83
CA ALA A 71 5.78 -10.43 14.87
C ALA A 71 6.45 -10.15 13.50
N VAL A 72 6.94 -8.92 13.28
CA VAL A 72 7.53 -8.48 12.00
C VAL A 72 8.66 -9.39 11.50
N PRO A 73 9.64 -9.84 12.32
CA PRO A 73 10.71 -10.73 11.83
C PRO A 73 10.17 -12.03 11.25
N LEU A 74 9.28 -12.71 12.00
CA LEU A 74 8.69 -13.98 11.59
C LEU A 74 7.85 -13.80 10.32
N MET A 75 6.99 -12.78 10.28
CA MET A 75 6.16 -12.49 9.10
C MET A 75 7.00 -12.11 7.88
N THR A 76 8.15 -11.47 8.07
CA THR A 76 9.09 -11.13 6.99
C THR A 76 9.77 -12.37 6.43
N ILE A 77 10.22 -13.29 7.30
CA ILE A 77 10.81 -14.57 6.87
C ILE A 77 9.77 -15.41 6.14
N LEU A 78 8.58 -15.59 6.71
CA LEU A 78 7.51 -16.38 6.08
C LEU A 78 7.06 -15.77 4.75
N GLY A 79 6.93 -14.43 4.67
CA GLY A 79 6.62 -13.74 3.43
C GLY A 79 7.71 -13.93 2.37
N GLY A 80 8.99 -13.82 2.75
CA GLY A 80 10.11 -14.07 1.85
C GLY A 80 10.15 -15.52 1.33
N LEU A 81 9.91 -16.50 2.20
CA LEU A 81 9.80 -17.91 1.81
C LEU A 81 8.60 -18.16 0.88
N ALA A 82 7.46 -17.51 1.14
CA ALA A 82 6.29 -17.60 0.26
C ALA A 82 6.59 -17.00 -1.12
N CYS A 83 7.28 -15.85 -1.19
CA CYS A 83 7.72 -15.26 -2.46
C CYS A 83 8.71 -16.19 -3.19
N LEU A 84 9.65 -16.80 -2.47
CA LEU A 84 10.60 -17.75 -3.07
C LEU A 84 9.89 -19.01 -3.61
N GLY A 85 8.93 -19.55 -2.85
CA GLY A 85 8.10 -20.65 -3.30
C GLY A 85 7.27 -20.28 -4.53
N GLY A 86 6.65 -19.09 -4.53
CA GLY A 86 5.92 -18.55 -5.68
C GLY A 86 6.80 -18.45 -6.93
N LYS A 87 8.00 -17.86 -6.78
CA LYS A 87 9.01 -17.77 -7.85
C LYS A 87 9.34 -19.14 -8.43
N ALA A 88 9.54 -20.14 -7.58
CA ALA A 88 9.84 -21.51 -8.00
C ALA A 88 8.66 -22.17 -8.74
N LEU A 89 7.43 -21.96 -8.28
CA LEU A 89 6.22 -22.54 -8.89
C LEU A 89 5.92 -21.98 -10.29
N ILE A 90 6.19 -20.69 -10.52
CA ILE A 90 5.96 -20.05 -11.82
C ILE A 90 7.17 -20.15 -12.76
N GLY A 91 8.27 -20.76 -12.31
CA GLY A 91 9.50 -20.88 -13.09
C GLY A 91 10.14 -19.53 -13.43
N GLU A 92 9.96 -18.51 -12.59
CA GLU A 92 10.54 -17.19 -12.85
C GLU A 92 12.06 -17.23 -12.68
N VAL A 93 12.77 -16.95 -13.76
CA VAL A 93 14.23 -16.93 -13.81
C VAL A 93 14.71 -15.47 -13.75
N SER A 94 15.65 -15.20 -12.85
CA SER A 94 16.28 -13.87 -12.80
C SER A 94 17.05 -13.62 -14.10
N PRO A 95 16.93 -12.43 -14.71
CA PRO A 95 17.61 -12.12 -15.97
C PRO A 95 19.13 -12.06 -15.83
N VAL A 96 19.64 -11.88 -14.61
CA VAL A 96 21.07 -11.85 -14.28
C VAL A 96 21.33 -12.84 -13.13
N PRO A 97 22.39 -13.67 -13.20
CA PRO A 97 22.82 -14.51 -12.10
C PRO A 97 23.13 -13.69 -10.83
N LEU A 98 22.79 -14.22 -9.66
CA LEU A 98 22.98 -13.49 -8.39
C LEU A 98 24.45 -13.11 -8.16
N SER A 99 25.39 -13.97 -8.55
CA SER A 99 26.83 -13.71 -8.45
C SER A 99 27.26 -12.49 -9.25
N GLU A 100 26.69 -12.28 -10.44
CA GLU A 100 26.98 -11.12 -11.29
C GLU A 100 26.28 -9.86 -10.79
N ALA A 101 25.03 -9.99 -10.34
CA ALA A 101 24.28 -8.87 -9.78
C ALA A 101 24.97 -8.29 -8.54
N LEU A 102 25.54 -9.14 -7.66
CA LEU A 102 26.25 -8.70 -6.46
C LEU A 102 27.57 -7.95 -6.76
N MET A 103 28.11 -8.06 -7.97
CA MET A 103 29.27 -7.27 -8.40
C MET A 103 28.88 -5.85 -8.83
N GLN A 104 27.60 -5.59 -9.06
CA GLN A 104 27.10 -4.27 -9.45
C GLN A 104 26.81 -3.43 -8.20
N GLY A 105 27.59 -2.37 -7.99
CA GLY A 105 27.45 -1.48 -6.83
C GLY A 105 26.04 -0.90 -6.69
N ASP A 106 25.43 -0.48 -7.81
CA ASP A 106 24.07 0.08 -7.83
C ASP A 106 23.00 -0.94 -7.40
N PHE A 107 23.18 -2.21 -7.79
CA PHE A 107 22.31 -3.30 -7.34
C PHE A 107 22.44 -3.51 -5.84
N CYS A 108 23.67 -3.58 -5.32
CA CYS A 108 23.93 -3.75 -3.89
C CYS A 108 23.39 -2.57 -3.05
N LEU A 109 23.54 -1.34 -3.53
CA LEU A 109 22.98 -0.15 -2.88
C LEU A 109 21.45 -0.17 -2.90
N SER A 110 20.84 -0.54 -4.04
CA SER A 110 19.39 -0.66 -4.16
C SER A 110 18.84 -1.76 -3.25
N LEU A 111 19.52 -2.91 -3.19
CA LEU A 111 19.17 -4.02 -2.31
C LEU A 111 19.29 -3.62 -0.84
N ALA A 112 20.40 -2.99 -0.46
CA ALA A 112 20.60 -2.48 0.90
C ALA A 112 19.52 -1.47 1.27
N TYR A 113 19.20 -0.53 0.38
CA TYR A 113 18.11 0.43 0.59
C TYR A 113 16.77 -0.28 0.82
N MET A 114 16.39 -1.23 -0.06
CA MET A 114 15.14 -1.97 0.04
C MET A 114 15.05 -2.83 1.31
N VAL A 115 16.17 -3.40 1.77
CA VAL A 115 16.19 -4.17 3.02
C VAL A 115 16.11 -3.26 4.25
N LEU A 116 16.95 -2.23 4.31
CA LEU A 116 17.07 -1.40 5.50
C LEU A 116 15.88 -0.46 5.69
N VAL A 117 15.39 0.15 4.62
CA VAL A 117 14.38 1.22 4.71
C VAL A 117 12.96 0.64 4.70
N PRO A 118 12.39 0.13 3.58
CA PRO A 118 11.00 -0.34 3.60
C PRO A 118 10.80 -1.66 4.35
N VAL A 119 11.75 -2.60 4.30
CA VAL A 119 11.57 -3.91 4.95
C VAL A 119 11.81 -3.84 6.46
N ILE A 120 12.93 -3.27 6.91
CA ILE A 120 13.24 -3.20 8.34
C ILE A 120 12.59 -1.95 8.95
N PHE A 121 13.07 -0.75 8.61
CA PHE A 121 12.67 0.47 9.30
C PHE A 121 11.16 0.73 9.23
N CYS A 122 10.57 0.72 8.03
CA CYS A 122 9.14 1.00 7.86
C CYS A 122 8.25 -0.07 8.51
N ARG A 123 8.58 -1.36 8.44
CA ARG A 123 7.75 -2.40 9.07
C ARG A 123 7.80 -2.33 10.59
N PHE A 124 8.98 -2.16 11.18
CA PHE A 124 9.10 -2.07 12.64
C PHE A 124 8.44 -0.80 13.19
N THR A 125 8.60 0.33 12.51
CA THR A 125 7.93 1.58 12.91
C THR A 125 6.41 1.48 12.74
N TRP A 126 5.92 0.85 11.66
CA TRP A 126 4.49 0.59 11.47
C TRP A 126 3.92 -0.36 12.53
N ASP A 127 4.62 -1.45 12.86
CA ASP A 127 4.19 -2.38 13.91
C ASP A 127 4.15 -1.69 15.27
N ALA A 128 5.19 -0.93 15.62
CA ALA A 128 5.21 -0.15 16.85
C ALA A 128 4.06 0.87 16.92
N ALA A 129 3.77 1.57 15.81
CA ALA A 129 2.67 2.52 15.70
C ALA A 129 1.30 1.82 15.78
N CYS A 130 1.12 0.66 15.18
CA CYS A 130 -0.11 -0.14 15.30
C CYS A 130 -0.35 -0.59 16.74
N ARG A 131 0.71 -1.11 17.39
CA ARG A 131 0.63 -1.65 18.75
C ARG A 131 0.36 -0.60 19.82
N LYS A 132 0.91 0.60 19.67
CA LYS A 132 0.84 1.66 20.70
C LYS A 132 -0.06 2.83 20.33
N GLY A 133 -0.42 2.97 19.06
CA GLY A 133 -1.10 4.16 18.53
C GLY A 133 -2.60 4.00 18.30
N HIS A 134 -3.18 5.06 17.75
CA HIS A 134 -4.59 5.11 17.37
C HIS A 134 -4.77 4.71 15.90
N LEU A 135 -5.13 3.44 15.66
CA LEU A 135 -5.20 2.87 14.31
C LEU A 135 -5.98 3.72 13.29
N PRO A 136 -7.19 4.24 13.59
CA PRO A 136 -7.91 5.09 12.62
C PRO A 136 -7.11 6.31 12.14
N VAL A 137 -6.31 6.92 13.02
CA VAL A 137 -5.49 8.10 12.69
C VAL A 137 -4.28 7.65 11.87
N LEU A 138 -3.62 6.56 12.26
CA LEU A 138 -2.49 5.99 11.54
C LEU A 138 -2.90 5.60 10.10
N THR A 139 -4.06 4.96 9.93
CA THR A 139 -4.59 4.62 8.62
C THR A 139 -4.90 5.87 7.80
N ALA A 140 -5.45 6.93 8.41
CA ALA A 140 -5.70 8.19 7.69
C ALA A 140 -4.42 8.80 7.13
N PHE A 141 -3.35 8.84 7.95
CA PHE A 141 -2.04 9.30 7.50
C PHE A 141 -1.43 8.41 6.40
N ALA A 142 -1.66 7.10 6.42
CA ALA A 142 -1.16 6.21 5.38
C ALA A 142 -1.73 6.54 3.98
N TYR A 143 -2.91 7.15 3.89
CA TYR A 143 -3.48 7.62 2.62
C TYR A 143 -2.83 8.90 2.08
N LEU A 144 -1.88 9.51 2.81
CA LEU A 144 -0.96 10.49 2.20
C LEU A 144 -0.02 9.83 1.19
N ASN A 145 0.27 8.53 1.33
CA ASN A 145 1.23 7.84 0.46
C ASN A 145 0.84 7.88 -1.03
N PRO A 146 -0.41 7.59 -1.44
CA PRO A 146 -0.84 7.79 -2.83
C PRO A 146 -0.62 9.19 -3.37
N PHE A 147 -0.82 10.23 -2.55
CA PHE A 147 -0.59 11.61 -2.95
C PHE A 147 0.91 11.90 -3.11
N LEU A 148 1.73 11.49 -2.14
CA LEU A 148 3.19 11.62 -2.22
C LEU A 148 3.76 10.83 -3.41
N ALA A 149 3.29 9.60 -3.64
CA ALA A 149 3.67 8.78 -4.78
C ALA A 149 3.30 9.46 -6.10
N THR A 150 2.12 10.09 -6.18
CA THR A 150 1.73 10.90 -7.35
C THR A 150 2.70 12.06 -7.56
N MET A 151 3.05 12.80 -6.50
CA MET A 151 4.01 13.91 -6.61
C MET A 151 5.40 13.44 -7.04
N ILE A 152 5.89 12.32 -6.50
CA ILE A 152 7.17 11.72 -6.90
C ILE A 152 7.12 11.31 -8.37
N ASN A 153 6.03 10.70 -8.85
CA ASN A 153 5.89 10.33 -10.26
C ASN A 153 5.93 11.55 -11.19
N LEU A 154 5.34 12.68 -10.77
CA LEU A 154 5.37 13.91 -11.55
C LEU A 154 6.76 14.57 -11.57
N VAL A 155 7.42 14.64 -10.41
CA VAL A 155 8.70 15.37 -10.26
C VAL A 155 9.90 14.53 -10.71
N VAL A 156 9.96 13.27 -10.27
CA VAL A 156 11.13 12.39 -10.46
C VAL A 156 11.02 11.60 -11.75
N LEU A 157 9.85 11.01 -12.02
CA LEU A 157 9.64 10.19 -13.23
C LEU A 157 9.17 10.99 -14.44
N SER A 158 9.00 12.31 -14.30
CA SER A 158 8.56 13.22 -15.36
C SER A 158 7.28 12.75 -16.08
N VAL A 159 6.38 12.07 -15.36
CA VAL A 159 5.10 11.62 -15.91
C VAL A 159 4.25 12.86 -16.24
N PRO A 160 3.56 12.91 -17.41
CA PRO A 160 2.74 14.05 -17.76
C PRO A 160 1.71 14.40 -16.67
N PRO A 161 1.59 15.68 -16.28
CA PRO A 161 0.69 16.08 -15.21
C PRO A 161 -0.77 15.81 -15.59
N SER A 162 -1.47 15.07 -14.73
CA SER A 162 -2.91 14.87 -14.82
C SER A 162 -3.59 15.50 -13.60
N LEU A 163 -4.41 16.53 -13.84
CA LEU A 163 -5.20 17.15 -12.77
C LEU A 163 -6.12 16.13 -12.09
N MET A 164 -6.61 15.13 -12.83
CA MET A 164 -7.43 14.05 -12.27
C MET A 164 -6.63 13.13 -11.34
N ALA A 165 -5.36 12.87 -11.65
CA ALA A 165 -4.47 12.10 -10.78
C ALA A 165 -4.14 12.86 -9.48
N ILE A 166 -3.89 14.17 -9.57
CA ILE A 166 -3.63 15.01 -8.39
C ILE A 166 -4.90 15.13 -7.54
N ALA A 167 -6.03 15.48 -8.15
CA ALA A 167 -7.31 15.63 -7.45
C ALA A 167 -7.79 14.31 -6.83
N GLY A 168 -7.66 13.19 -7.55
CA GLY A 168 -8.02 11.87 -7.05
C GLY A 168 -7.13 11.42 -5.88
N SER A 169 -5.81 11.61 -5.99
CA SER A 169 -4.89 11.24 -4.90
C SER A 169 -5.08 12.10 -3.65
N LEU A 170 -5.33 13.41 -3.80
CA LEU A 170 -5.71 14.28 -2.68
C LEU A 170 -7.10 13.93 -2.11
N GLY A 171 -8.05 13.59 -2.99
CA GLY A 171 -9.39 13.16 -2.61
C GLY A 171 -9.38 11.89 -1.75
N LEU A 172 -8.45 10.95 -2.01
CA LEU A 172 -8.24 9.78 -1.15
C LEU A 172 -7.84 10.16 0.28
N VAL A 173 -6.97 11.16 0.45
CA VAL A 173 -6.58 11.68 1.77
C VAL A 173 -7.82 12.19 2.51
N VAL A 174 -8.65 13.00 1.82
CA VAL A 174 -9.88 13.57 2.41
C VAL A 174 -10.87 12.46 2.78
N CYS A 175 -11.13 11.51 1.87
CA CYS A 175 -12.04 10.39 2.13
C CYS A 175 -11.57 9.57 3.33
N SER A 176 -10.26 9.33 3.46
CA SER A 176 -9.69 8.61 4.59
C SER A 176 -9.80 9.37 5.90
N ALA A 177 -9.57 10.69 5.89
CA ALA A 177 -9.80 11.54 7.05
C ALA A 177 -11.27 11.47 7.51
N VAL A 178 -12.23 11.58 6.58
CA VAL A 178 -13.67 11.44 6.88
C VAL A 178 -14.02 10.04 7.40
N ALA A 179 -13.43 8.99 6.84
CA ALA A 179 -13.64 7.62 7.30
C ALA A 179 -13.12 7.43 8.73
N SER A 180 -11.95 7.99 9.07
CA SER A 180 -11.34 7.85 10.39
C SER A 180 -12.17 8.49 11.51
N VAL A 181 -12.79 9.65 11.28
CA VAL A 181 -13.70 10.29 12.24
C VAL A 181 -15.07 9.60 12.34
N SER A 182 -15.40 8.76 11.36
CA SER A 182 -16.67 8.04 11.28
C SER A 182 -16.65 6.71 12.04
N VAL A 183 -15.47 6.21 12.41
CA VAL A 183 -15.29 4.97 13.17
C VAL A 183 -14.95 5.31 14.63
N LYS A 184 -15.89 5.03 15.55
CA LYS A 184 -15.58 5.07 17.00
C LYS A 184 -14.89 3.78 17.42
N GLU A 185 -13.68 3.90 17.96
CA GLU A 185 -13.01 2.82 18.69
C GLU A 185 -13.84 2.53 19.96
N LYS A 186 -14.14 1.25 20.25
CA LYS A 186 -14.72 0.90 21.55
C LYS A 186 -13.62 1.15 22.59
N LYS A 187 -13.90 2.03 23.56
CA LYS A 187 -13.08 2.14 24.77
C LYS A 187 -13.09 0.80 25.51
#